data_AF-A0A5C8DUU9-F1
#
_entry.id   AF-A0A5C8DUU9-F1
#
_cell.length_a   1.000
_cell.length_b   1.000
_cell.length_c   1.000
_cell.angle_alpha   90.00
_cell.angle_beta   90.00
_cell.angle_gamma   90.00
#
_symmetry.space_group_name_H-M   'P 1'
#
loop_
_entity.id
_entity.type
_entity.pdbx_description
1 polymer ?
#
loop_
_entity_poly.entity_id
_entity_poly.type
_entity_poly.pdbx_seq_one_letter_code
_entity_poly.pdbx_strand_id
1 'polypeptide(L)'
;MMNKLSFKILTSPSTNDHELRILIDDQDFLGKDYLGIDPPSFFSQDFERKGGLLIGRCTCGVEGCADYQVIVNFDEKMVFWTDGYGLSLSFDKAEYADLIFKSKNDHSWEDTKRQAERLITDILKESQTKDNYKFDWASARIYIKQITLSYSKNGDQKLFHIPWDGQTKDNIKQSVERFIKVSLE
;
A
#
# COMPACT_ATOMS: atom_id res chain seq x y z
N MET A 1 -28.02 11.74 2.92
CA MET A 1 -27.17 12.05 4.08
C MET A 1 -25.75 11.78 3.63
N MET A 2 -24.83 12.71 3.90
CA MET A 2 -23.44 12.58 3.46
C MET A 2 -22.64 11.86 4.54
N ASN A 3 -21.92 10.83 4.16
CA ASN A 3 -21.05 10.08 5.04
C ASN A 3 -19.68 10.75 5.13
N LYS A 4 -19.01 10.58 6.27
CA LYS A 4 -17.64 11.00 6.49
C LYS A 4 -16.72 9.79 6.38
N LEU A 5 -15.75 9.85 5.46
CA LEU A 5 -14.68 8.86 5.36
C LEU A 5 -13.51 9.27 6.27
N SER A 6 -12.89 8.29 6.92
CA SER A 6 -11.57 8.44 7.53
C SER A 6 -10.83 7.11 7.55
N PHE A 7 -9.54 7.13 7.88
CA PHE A 7 -8.71 5.93 7.93
C PHE A 7 -8.06 5.75 9.30
N LYS A 8 -7.86 4.49 9.69
CA LYS A 8 -7.08 4.13 10.86
C LYS A 8 -6.04 3.09 10.47
N ILE A 9 -4.77 3.37 10.72
CA ILE A 9 -3.68 2.42 10.48
C ILE A 9 -3.38 1.71 11.80
N LEU A 10 -3.46 0.38 11.77
CA LEU A 10 -3.15 -0.49 12.89
C LEU A 10 -1.85 -1.25 12.61
N THR A 11 -1.01 -1.39 13.62
CA THR A 11 0.13 -2.32 13.56
C THR A 11 -0.36 -3.74 13.85
N SER A 12 0.18 -4.71 13.13
CA SER A 12 -0.01 -6.13 13.39
C SER A 12 1.33 -6.77 13.78
N PRO A 13 1.67 -6.80 15.08
CA PRO A 13 2.97 -7.30 15.53
C PRO A 13 3.22 -8.76 15.19
N SER A 14 2.17 -9.59 15.14
CA SER A 14 2.27 -11.03 14.86
C SER A 14 2.68 -11.34 13.43
N THR A 15 2.28 -10.50 12.47
CA THR A 15 2.65 -10.63 11.05
C THR A 15 3.71 -9.61 10.62
N ASN A 16 4.17 -8.76 11.55
CA ASN A 16 5.06 -7.63 11.28
C ASN A 16 4.50 -6.74 10.14
N ASP A 17 3.19 -6.56 10.11
CA ASP A 17 2.46 -5.86 9.04
C ASP A 17 1.68 -4.66 9.55
N HIS A 18 1.09 -3.89 8.64
CA HIS A 18 0.18 -2.80 8.97
C HIS A 18 -1.13 -2.98 8.23
N GLU A 19 -2.22 -2.53 8.84
CA GLU A 19 -3.55 -2.65 8.29
C GLU A 19 -4.23 -1.29 8.29
N LEU A 20 -4.52 -0.77 7.10
CA LEU A 20 -5.39 0.38 6.90
C LEU A 20 -6.85 -0.09 7.01
N ARG A 21 -7.55 0.50 7.97
CA ARG A 21 -8.97 0.28 8.25
C ARG A 21 -9.79 1.46 7.75
N ILE A 22 -10.90 1.16 7.10
CA ILE A 22 -11.87 2.15 6.63
C ILE A 22 -12.82 2.50 7.76
N LEU A 23 -12.94 3.79 8.06
CA LEU A 23 -13.94 4.30 8.98
C LEU A 23 -15.00 5.10 8.22
N ILE A 24 -16.27 4.79 8.47
CA ILE A 24 -17.42 5.53 7.94
C ILE A 24 -18.19 6.11 9.13
N ASP A 25 -18.33 7.42 9.16
CA ASP A 25 -18.95 8.14 10.29
C ASP A 25 -18.30 7.75 11.63
N ASP A 26 -16.97 7.66 11.62
CA ASP A 26 -16.09 7.27 12.73
C ASP A 26 -16.29 5.82 13.25
N GLN A 27 -17.00 4.97 12.51
CA GLN A 27 -17.18 3.54 12.80
C GLN A 27 -16.35 2.66 11.88
N ASP A 28 -15.75 1.60 12.42
CA ASP A 28 -15.00 0.62 11.62
C ASP A 28 -15.92 -0.15 10.68
N PHE A 29 -15.82 0.18 9.40
CA PHE A 29 -16.71 -0.34 8.37
C PHE A 29 -16.45 -1.80 8.02
N LEU A 30 -15.22 -2.26 8.21
CA LEU A 30 -14.82 -3.65 7.90
C LEU A 30 -15.21 -4.62 9.02
N GLY A 31 -15.44 -4.11 10.24
CA GLY A 31 -15.87 -4.91 11.38
C GLY A 31 -14.92 -6.08 11.67
N LYS A 32 -15.49 -7.26 11.95
CA LYS A 32 -14.73 -8.50 12.17
C LYS A 32 -14.64 -9.40 10.94
N ASP A 33 -15.39 -9.06 9.90
CA ASP A 33 -15.59 -9.92 8.73
C ASP A 33 -14.44 -9.78 7.74
N TYR A 34 -13.72 -8.66 7.78
CA TYR A 34 -12.60 -8.36 6.91
C TYR A 34 -11.39 -7.80 7.67
N LEU A 35 -10.21 -8.02 7.12
CA LEU A 35 -8.94 -7.41 7.53
C LEU A 35 -8.70 -6.10 6.77
N GLY A 36 -7.86 -5.22 7.32
CA GLY A 36 -7.42 -4.03 6.58
C GLY A 36 -6.43 -4.36 5.47
N ILE A 37 -6.17 -3.40 4.59
CA ILE A 37 -5.20 -3.52 3.47
C ILE A 37 -3.88 -2.90 3.89
N ASP A 38 -2.75 -3.41 3.39
CA ASP A 38 -1.45 -2.74 3.60
C ASP A 38 -1.51 -1.30 3.06
N PRO A 39 -1.14 -0.25 3.83
CA PRO A 39 -1.33 1.13 3.40
C PRO A 39 -0.69 1.48 2.03
N PRO A 40 0.55 1.07 1.72
CA PRO A 40 1.13 1.20 0.38
C PRO A 40 0.26 0.57 -0.73
N SER A 41 -0.21 -0.66 -0.53
CA SER A 41 -1.11 -1.33 -1.49
C SER A 41 -2.41 -0.55 -1.68
N PHE A 42 -3.04 -0.10 -0.59
CA PHE A 42 -4.27 0.69 -0.66
C PHE A 42 -4.07 1.99 -1.44
N PHE A 43 -3.03 2.76 -1.14
CA PHE A 43 -2.77 4.07 -1.76
C PHE A 43 -2.14 4.00 -3.16
N SER A 44 -1.80 2.80 -3.64
CA SER A 44 -1.40 2.55 -5.02
C SER A 44 -2.57 2.49 -6.01
N GLN A 45 -3.79 2.30 -5.51
CA GLN A 45 -5.01 2.26 -6.31
C GLN A 45 -5.34 3.64 -6.92
N ASP A 46 -6.11 3.63 -8.01
CA ASP A 46 -6.56 4.83 -8.70
C ASP A 46 -7.91 5.32 -8.14
N PHE A 47 -7.85 6.29 -7.23
CA PHE A 47 -9.02 6.88 -6.57
C PHE A 47 -9.77 7.89 -7.45
N GLU A 48 -9.20 8.30 -8.59
CA GLU A 48 -9.81 9.26 -9.51
C GLU A 48 -10.61 8.57 -10.63
N ARG A 49 -10.55 7.24 -10.70
CA ARG A 49 -11.21 6.43 -11.72
C ARG A 49 -12.45 5.74 -11.19
N LYS A 50 -13.49 5.72 -12.04
CA LYS A 50 -14.69 4.91 -11.79
C LYS A 50 -14.36 3.42 -11.95
N GLY A 51 -14.83 2.59 -11.02
CA GLY A 51 -14.58 1.14 -11.06
C GLY A 51 -14.43 0.52 -9.68
N GLY A 52 -13.85 -0.67 -9.64
CA GLY A 52 -13.60 -1.38 -8.38
C GLY A 52 -12.50 -0.71 -7.56
N LEU A 53 -12.75 -0.57 -6.25
CA LEU A 53 -11.78 -0.16 -5.25
C LEU A 53 -11.75 -1.24 -4.17
N LEU A 54 -10.58 -1.82 -3.95
CA LEU A 54 -10.32 -2.76 -2.89
C LEU A 54 -10.25 -2.01 -1.55
N ILE A 55 -11.11 -2.37 -0.61
CA ILE A 55 -11.23 -1.69 0.69
C ILE A 55 -11.04 -2.59 1.90
N GLY A 56 -11.06 -3.92 1.73
CA GLY A 56 -10.75 -4.87 2.79
C GLY A 56 -10.28 -6.21 2.24
N ARG A 57 -9.53 -6.96 3.05
CA ARG A 57 -9.08 -8.32 2.71
C ARG A 57 -9.91 -9.37 3.44
N CYS A 58 -10.03 -10.55 2.83
CA CYS A 58 -10.49 -11.76 3.51
C CYS A 58 -9.74 -12.03 4.83
N THR A 59 -10.39 -12.70 5.78
CA THR A 59 -9.77 -13.09 7.07
C THR A 59 -8.60 -14.05 6.93
N CYS A 60 -8.46 -14.69 5.77
CA CYS A 60 -7.29 -15.48 5.40
C CYS A 60 -6.01 -14.66 5.21
N GLY A 61 -6.11 -13.34 5.02
CA GLY A 61 -4.98 -12.42 4.86
C GLY A 61 -4.28 -12.47 3.50
N VAL A 62 -4.79 -13.26 2.55
CA VAL A 62 -4.25 -13.34 1.18
C VAL A 62 -4.98 -12.33 0.30
N GLU A 63 -4.25 -11.35 -0.23
CA GLU A 63 -4.78 -10.42 -1.24
C GLU A 63 -5.21 -11.17 -2.50
N GLY A 64 -6.38 -10.83 -3.03
CA GLY A 64 -7.03 -11.49 -4.15
C GLY A 64 -7.90 -12.70 -3.78
N CYS A 65 -8.00 -13.05 -2.49
CA CYS A 65 -8.82 -14.18 -2.04
C CYS A 65 -10.12 -13.68 -1.42
N ALA A 66 -11.22 -13.62 -2.18
CA ALA A 66 -12.53 -13.16 -1.67
C ALA A 66 -12.47 -11.82 -0.90
N ASP A 67 -11.67 -10.91 -1.42
CA ASP A 67 -11.51 -9.57 -0.86
C ASP A 67 -12.77 -8.72 -1.02
N TYR A 68 -12.89 -7.69 -0.18
CA TYR A 68 -14.01 -6.77 -0.21
C TYR A 68 -13.72 -5.56 -1.09
N GLN A 69 -14.50 -5.43 -2.16
CA GLN A 69 -14.42 -4.34 -3.12
C GLN A 69 -15.73 -3.57 -3.17
N VAL A 70 -15.61 -2.26 -3.33
CA VAL A 70 -16.73 -1.38 -3.67
C VAL A 70 -16.59 -0.89 -5.11
N ILE A 71 -17.71 -0.53 -5.72
CA ILE A 71 -17.73 0.19 -6.98
C ILE A 71 -17.79 1.68 -6.68
N VAL A 72 -16.73 2.38 -7.09
CA VAL A 72 -16.59 3.82 -7.03
C VAL A 72 -17.23 4.45 -8.27
N ASN A 73 -18.12 5.40 -8.03
CA ASN A 73 -18.67 6.30 -9.04
C ASN A 73 -18.59 7.73 -8.50
N PHE A 74 -18.70 8.72 -9.38
CA PHE A 74 -18.72 10.12 -8.97
C PHE A 74 -19.43 10.98 -10.00
N ASP A 75 -19.95 12.10 -9.51
CA ASP A 75 -20.43 13.21 -10.31
C ASP A 75 -19.56 14.46 -10.08
N GLU A 76 -20.13 15.66 -10.30
CA GLU A 76 -19.43 16.93 -10.10
C GLU A 76 -19.05 17.18 -8.64
N LYS A 77 -19.86 16.74 -7.67
CA LYS A 77 -19.73 17.10 -6.25
C LYS A 77 -19.59 15.90 -5.31
N MET A 78 -19.97 14.71 -5.76
CA MET A 78 -20.08 13.54 -4.90
C MET A 78 -19.25 12.38 -5.41
N VAL A 79 -18.73 11.60 -4.47
CA VAL A 79 -18.19 10.25 -4.67
C VAL A 79 -19.16 9.25 -4.06
N PHE A 80 -19.47 8.19 -4.78
CA PHE A 80 -20.39 7.14 -4.37
C PHE A 80 -19.65 5.82 -4.29
N TRP A 81 -19.80 5.11 -3.17
CA TRP A 81 -19.37 3.72 -3.04
C TRP A 81 -20.61 2.84 -2.97
N THR A 82 -20.65 1.84 -3.85
CA THR A 82 -21.76 0.89 -3.94
C THR A 82 -21.25 -0.53 -4.01
N ASP A 83 -22.08 -1.51 -3.70
CA ASP A 83 -21.78 -2.92 -3.94
C ASP A 83 -23.01 -3.68 -4.45
N GLY A 84 -22.85 -4.98 -4.71
CA GLY A 84 -23.94 -5.85 -5.14
C GLY A 84 -24.91 -6.28 -4.04
N TYR A 85 -24.64 -5.90 -2.78
CA TYR A 85 -25.38 -6.32 -1.59
C TYR A 85 -26.23 -5.20 -0.97
N GLY A 86 -26.28 -4.04 -1.63
CA GLY A 86 -27.12 -2.90 -1.25
C GLY A 86 -26.39 -1.81 -0.48
N LEU A 87 -25.05 -1.86 -0.39
CA LEU A 87 -24.26 -0.74 0.09
C LEU A 87 -24.46 0.47 -0.83
N SER A 88 -24.68 1.64 -0.22
CA SER A 88 -24.77 2.91 -0.94
C SER A 88 -24.31 4.04 -0.02
N LEU A 89 -23.02 4.36 -0.07
CA LEU A 89 -22.40 5.46 0.66
C LEU A 89 -22.15 6.64 -0.28
N SER A 90 -22.23 7.84 0.25
CA SER A 90 -21.97 9.06 -0.51
C SER A 90 -21.10 10.02 0.27
N PHE A 91 -20.08 10.56 -0.37
CA PHE A 91 -19.08 11.46 0.21
C PHE A 91 -18.99 12.75 -0.60
N ASP A 92 -18.73 13.87 0.06
CA ASP A 92 -18.30 15.08 -0.65
C ASP A 92 -16.99 14.79 -1.40
N LYS A 93 -16.93 15.17 -2.67
CA LYS A 93 -15.80 14.87 -3.55
C LYS A 93 -14.54 15.64 -3.15
N ALA A 94 -14.66 16.87 -2.67
CA ALA A 94 -13.52 17.66 -2.26
C ALA A 94 -12.94 17.14 -0.94
N GLU A 95 -13.80 16.81 0.04
CA GLU A 95 -13.37 16.18 1.29
C GLU A 95 -12.73 14.81 1.07
N TYR A 96 -13.31 13.99 0.17
CA TYR A 96 -12.76 12.71 -0.21
C TYR A 96 -11.36 12.85 -0.82
N ALA A 97 -11.20 13.71 -1.82
CA ALA A 97 -9.90 13.92 -2.47
C ALA A 97 -8.84 14.46 -1.51
N ASP A 98 -9.20 15.43 -0.66
CA ASP A 98 -8.30 15.99 0.35
C ASP A 98 -7.88 14.94 1.39
N LEU A 99 -8.80 14.08 1.83
CA LEU A 99 -8.48 12.97 2.73
C LEU A 99 -7.51 11.98 2.07
N ILE A 100 -7.80 11.50 0.85
CA ILE A 100 -6.91 10.57 0.14
C ILE A 100 -5.52 11.18 0.00
N PHE A 101 -5.44 12.45 -0.42
CA PHE A 101 -4.18 13.15 -0.58
C PHE A 101 -3.41 13.26 0.74
N LYS A 102 -4.06 13.72 1.81
CA LYS A 102 -3.42 13.85 3.14
C LYS A 102 -2.95 12.51 3.67
N SER A 103 -3.79 11.49 3.64
CA SER A 103 -3.46 10.17 4.19
C SER A 103 -2.39 9.43 3.38
N LYS A 104 -2.35 9.60 2.05
CA LYS A 104 -1.28 9.04 1.19
C LYS A 104 0.09 9.64 1.49
N ASN A 105 0.12 10.89 1.94
CA ASN A 105 1.36 11.61 2.28
C ASN A 105 1.66 11.63 3.79
N ASP A 106 0.82 10.99 4.62
CA ASP A 106 1.07 10.81 6.04
C ASP A 106 1.95 9.57 6.26
N HIS A 107 3.18 9.82 6.66
CA HIS A 107 4.18 8.81 6.98
C HIS A 107 4.45 8.70 8.49
N SER A 108 3.64 9.34 9.33
CA SER A 108 3.84 9.37 10.79
C SER A 108 3.67 8.01 11.47
N TRP A 109 2.97 7.08 10.81
CA TRP A 109 2.76 5.71 11.26
C TRP A 109 3.93 4.77 10.92
N GLU A 110 4.85 5.17 10.03
CA GLU A 110 5.93 4.29 9.57
C GLU A 110 6.97 4.06 10.68
N ASP A 111 7.25 2.78 10.96
CA ASP A 111 8.46 2.42 11.67
C ASP A 111 9.70 2.54 10.74
N THR A 112 10.89 2.31 11.31
CA THR A 112 12.15 2.41 10.57
C THR A 112 12.22 1.45 9.37
N LYS A 113 11.56 0.27 9.44
CA LYS A 113 11.52 -0.70 8.35
C LYS A 113 10.61 -0.22 7.23
N ARG A 114 9.41 0.28 7.55
CA ARG A 114 8.46 0.85 6.58
C ARG A 114 9.01 2.07 5.88
N GLN A 115 9.67 2.94 6.63
CA GLN A 115 10.37 4.08 6.05
C GLN A 115 11.46 3.63 5.07
N ALA A 116 12.21 2.57 5.39
CA ALA A 116 13.23 2.04 4.49
C ALA A 116 12.62 1.45 3.20
N GLU A 117 11.56 0.65 3.33
CA GLU A 117 10.81 0.08 2.20
C GLU A 117 10.30 1.16 1.25
N ARG A 118 9.69 2.23 1.78
CA ARG A 118 9.21 3.36 0.97
C ARG A 118 10.34 4.09 0.26
N LEU A 119 11.40 4.46 0.97
CA LEU A 119 12.53 5.20 0.38
C LEU A 119 13.19 4.42 -0.76
N ILE A 120 13.32 3.11 -0.62
CA ILE A 120 13.87 2.24 -1.66
C ILE A 120 12.92 2.14 -2.84
N THR A 121 11.64 1.95 -2.57
CA THR A 121 10.60 1.92 -3.61
C THR A 121 10.61 3.21 -4.43
N ASP A 122 10.70 4.37 -3.79
CA ASP A 122 10.78 5.66 -4.48
C ASP A 122 11.99 5.77 -5.44
N ILE A 123 13.13 5.16 -5.07
CA ILE A 123 14.35 5.14 -5.88
C ILE A 123 14.25 4.12 -7.02
N LEU A 124 13.68 2.94 -6.76
CA LEU A 124 13.75 1.79 -7.65
C LEU A 124 12.48 1.54 -8.48
N LYS A 125 11.36 2.23 -8.25
CA LYS A 125 10.07 1.95 -8.91
C LYS A 125 10.11 1.93 -10.44
N GLU A 126 10.96 2.74 -11.07
CA GLU A 126 11.12 2.77 -12.54
C GLU A 126 12.33 1.96 -13.03
N SER A 127 13.01 1.27 -12.12
CA SER A 127 14.22 0.54 -12.43
C SER A 127 13.95 -0.85 -13.00
N GLN A 128 14.90 -1.34 -13.77
CA GLN A 128 14.88 -2.68 -14.34
C GLN A 128 16.28 -3.28 -14.36
N THR A 129 16.36 -4.60 -14.20
CA THR A 129 17.62 -5.34 -14.37
C THR A 129 18.02 -5.41 -15.85
N LYS A 130 19.28 -5.77 -16.13
CA LYS A 130 19.80 -5.96 -17.50
C LYS A 130 18.99 -6.91 -18.36
N ASP A 131 18.35 -7.89 -17.74
CA ASP A 131 17.53 -8.89 -18.39
C ASP A 131 16.02 -8.57 -18.34
N ASN A 132 15.68 -7.31 -18.08
CA ASN A 132 14.33 -6.72 -18.13
C ASN A 132 13.35 -7.23 -17.07
N TYR A 133 13.83 -7.59 -15.88
CA TYR A 133 12.94 -7.70 -14.72
C TYR A 133 12.69 -6.31 -14.18
N LYS A 134 11.43 -5.97 -13.88
CA LYS A 134 11.04 -4.66 -13.35
C LYS A 134 10.93 -4.74 -11.84
N PHE A 135 11.27 -3.65 -11.16
CA PHE A 135 11.08 -3.58 -9.72
C PHE A 135 9.60 -3.81 -9.38
N ASP A 136 9.39 -4.57 -8.31
CA ASP A 136 8.07 -4.99 -7.85
C ASP A 136 7.83 -4.49 -6.41
N TRP A 137 8.64 -4.94 -5.46
CA TRP A 137 8.54 -4.49 -4.06
C TRP A 137 9.89 -4.57 -3.32
N ALA A 138 9.97 -3.87 -2.19
CA ALA A 138 11.07 -3.97 -1.23
C ALA A 138 10.54 -4.36 0.15
N SER A 139 11.28 -5.21 0.87
CA SER A 139 10.94 -5.58 2.25
C SER A 139 12.15 -5.60 3.18
N ALA A 140 12.06 -4.82 4.26
CA ALA A 140 13.02 -4.77 5.36
C ALA A 140 12.59 -5.68 6.54
N ARG A 141 11.56 -6.50 6.31
CA ARG A 141 10.85 -7.26 7.34
C ARG A 141 11.13 -8.76 7.33
N ILE A 142 11.71 -9.27 6.24
CA ILE A 142 11.99 -10.70 6.03
C ILE A 142 13.25 -11.13 6.79
N TYR A 143 14.35 -10.38 6.66
CA TYR A 143 15.65 -10.73 7.23
C TYR A 143 16.22 -9.61 8.10
N ILE A 144 16.94 -9.98 9.16
CA ILE A 144 17.64 -9.03 10.02
C ILE A 144 18.79 -8.40 9.25
N LYS A 145 18.92 -7.07 9.33
CA LYS A 145 20.01 -6.28 8.72
C LYS A 145 20.12 -6.42 7.20
N GLN A 146 19.01 -6.72 6.54
CA GLN A 146 18.94 -6.83 5.08
C GLN A 146 17.61 -6.29 4.58
N ILE A 147 17.61 -5.88 3.32
CA ILE A 147 16.39 -5.54 2.60
C ILE A 147 16.32 -6.43 1.37
N THR A 148 15.18 -7.11 1.23
CA THR A 148 14.89 -7.95 0.07
C THR A 148 14.23 -7.09 -0.99
N LEU A 149 14.74 -7.16 -2.22
CA LEU A 149 14.18 -6.50 -3.39
C LEU A 149 13.60 -7.56 -4.32
N SER A 150 12.35 -7.42 -4.71
CA SER A 150 11.70 -8.23 -5.73
C SER A 150 11.75 -7.50 -7.06
N TYR A 151 12.15 -8.23 -8.09
CA TYR A 151 11.98 -7.84 -9.48
C TYR A 151 11.22 -8.95 -10.21
N SER A 152 10.25 -8.60 -11.05
CA SER A 152 9.39 -9.57 -11.72
C SER A 152 9.38 -9.40 -13.25
N LYS A 153 9.17 -10.50 -13.97
CA LYS A 153 9.07 -10.56 -15.43
C LYS A 153 8.25 -11.77 -15.85
N ASN A 154 7.15 -11.57 -16.58
CA ASN A 154 6.34 -12.67 -17.14
C ASN A 154 5.92 -13.75 -16.12
N GLY A 155 5.68 -13.37 -14.87
CA GLY A 155 5.33 -14.30 -13.79
C GLY A 155 6.54 -14.89 -13.05
N ASP A 156 7.76 -14.71 -13.56
CA ASP A 156 8.99 -15.08 -12.85
C ASP A 156 9.40 -13.96 -11.88
N GLN A 157 9.97 -14.35 -10.74
CA GLN A 157 10.48 -13.45 -9.72
C GLN A 157 11.97 -13.66 -9.46
N LYS A 158 12.70 -12.56 -9.30
CA LYS A 158 14.08 -12.53 -8.83
C LYS A 158 14.15 -11.74 -7.53
N LEU A 159 14.80 -12.33 -6.54
CA LEU A 159 15.05 -11.71 -5.25
C LEU A 159 16.52 -11.31 -5.13
N PHE A 160 16.75 -10.08 -4.69
CA PHE A 160 18.06 -9.58 -4.32
C PHE A 160 18.05 -9.19 -2.85
N HIS A 161 19.20 -9.30 -2.20
CA HIS A 161 19.35 -8.90 -0.81
C HIS A 161 20.45 -7.86 -0.71
N ILE A 162 20.09 -6.67 -0.23
CA ILE A 162 21.05 -5.60 0.04
C ILE A 162 21.27 -5.49 1.55
N PRO A 163 22.51 -5.20 2.01
CA PRO A 163 22.76 -4.98 3.42
C PRO A 163 22.02 -3.73 3.91
N TRP A 164 21.59 -3.76 5.16
CA TRP A 164 21.03 -2.58 5.83
C TRP A 164 21.39 -2.59 7.33
N ASP A 165 21.80 -1.47 7.89
CA ASP A 165 22.15 -1.36 9.31
C ASP A 165 20.94 -1.41 10.26
N GLY A 166 19.72 -1.29 9.73
CA GLY A 166 18.47 -1.30 10.49
C GLY A 166 18.10 0.05 11.09
N GLN A 167 18.85 1.12 10.80
CA GLN A 167 18.74 2.40 11.51
C GLN A 167 18.80 3.63 10.59
N THR A 168 19.74 3.67 9.64
CA THR A 168 20.07 4.94 8.96
C THR A 168 19.61 5.00 7.51
N LYS A 169 19.14 6.20 7.12
CA LYS A 169 18.78 6.51 5.73
C LYS A 169 20.00 6.52 4.81
N ASP A 170 21.15 6.96 5.30
CA ASP A 170 22.38 7.02 4.52
C ASP A 170 22.85 5.64 4.10
N ASN A 171 22.74 4.65 5.01
CA ASN A 171 23.10 3.28 4.68
C ASN A 171 22.17 2.66 3.62
N ILE A 172 20.87 3.01 3.64
CA ILE A 172 19.93 2.61 2.57
C ILE A 172 20.42 3.14 1.22
N LYS A 173 20.69 4.45 1.14
CA LYS A 173 21.12 5.09 -0.11
C LYS A 173 22.40 4.46 -0.65
N GLN A 174 23.41 4.29 0.18
CA GLN A 174 24.68 3.66 -0.22
C GLN A 174 24.49 2.21 -0.73
N SER A 175 23.63 1.45 -0.06
CA SER A 175 23.37 0.05 -0.42
C SER A 175 22.59 -0.07 -1.73
N VAL A 176 21.63 0.82 -1.96
CA VAL A 176 20.89 0.92 -3.23
C VAL A 176 21.79 1.40 -4.37
N GLU A 177 22.62 2.43 -4.17
CA GLU A 177 23.57 2.91 -5.18
C GLU A 177 24.56 1.81 -5.60
N ARG A 178 25.06 1.02 -4.64
CA ARG A 178 25.91 -0.13 -4.94
C ARG A 178 25.16 -1.19 -5.73
N PHE A 179 23.90 -1.46 -5.37
CA PHE A 179 23.07 -2.43 -6.10
C PHE A 179 22.83 -1.99 -7.55
N ILE A 180 22.50 -0.72 -7.79
CA ILE A 180 22.29 -0.15 -9.13
C ILE A 180 23.51 -0.41 -10.02
N LYS A 181 24.71 -0.05 -9.54
CA LYS A 181 25.97 -0.19 -10.29
C LYS A 181 26.35 -1.63 -10.64
N VAL A 182 25.92 -2.60 -9.84
CA VAL A 182 26.31 -4.01 -10.01
C VAL A 182 25.27 -4.80 -10.79
N SER A 183 23.99 -4.47 -10.60
CA SER A 183 22.88 -5.33 -11.01
C SER A 183 21.99 -4.71 -12.09
N LEU A 184 21.99 -3.38 -12.23
CA LEU A 184 21.12 -2.66 -13.18
C LEU A 184 21.93 -2.01 -14.32
N GLU A 185 23.08 -1.40 -13.99
CA GLU A 185 24.09 -0.88 -14.95
C GLU A 185 25.02 -1.98 -15.45
#